data_AF-A0A358EFL5-F1
#
_entry.id   AF-A0A358EFL5-F1
#
_cell.length_a   1.000
_cell.length_b   1.000
_cell.length_c   1.000
_cell.angle_alpha   90.00
_cell.angle_beta   90.00
_cell.angle_gamma   90.00
#
_symmetry.space_group_name_H-M   'P 1'
#
loop_
_entity.id
_entity.type
_entity.pdbx_description
1 polymer ?
#
loop_
_entity_poly.entity_id
_entity_poly.type
_entity_poly.pdbx_seq_one_letter_code
_entity_poly.pdbx_strand_id
1 'polypeptide(L)' 'MEIINAYSGIHLIQYFLLGRYVLSSWKIFFVISIGWEFLELILPYEFAVEIWANKFADVVFNCLGFYLGKSSRTKNS' A
#
# COMPACT_ATOMS: atom_id res chain seq x y z
N MET A 1 13.11 4.34 14.70
CA MET A 1 12.55 3.97 13.39
C MET A 1 11.95 2.59 13.50
N GLU A 2 10.62 2.51 13.44
CA GLU A 2 9.89 1.24 13.56
C GLU A 2 9.67 0.64 12.17
N ILE A 3 9.58 -0.69 12.12
CA ILE A 3 9.35 -1.45 10.87
C ILE A 3 7.88 -1.37 10.46
N ILE A 4 6.98 -1.17 11.41
CA ILE A 4 5.55 -1.03 11.21
C ILE A 4 5.13 0.19 12.03
N ASN A 5 4.45 1.14 11.41
CA ASN A 5 3.95 2.33 12.09
C ASN A 5 2.48 2.59 11.73
N ALA A 6 1.95 3.73 12.17
CA ALA A 6 0.58 4.12 11.85
C ALA A 6 0.33 4.28 10.34
N TYR A 7 1.35 4.69 9.57
CA TYR A 7 1.28 4.79 8.11
C TYR A 7 1.11 3.42 7.46
N SER A 8 1.80 2.36 7.91
CA SER A 8 1.59 0.99 7.42
C SER A 8 0.12 0.52 7.57
N GLY A 9 -0.56 0.97 8.64
CA GLY A 9 -1.99 0.74 8.83
C GLY A 9 -2.87 1.52 7.83
N ILE A 10 -2.51 2.77 7.56
CA ILE A 10 -3.17 3.60 6.54
C ILE A 10 -3.00 2.97 5.14
N HIS A 11 -1.80 2.49 4.82
CA HIS A 11 -1.47 1.73 3.62
C HIS A 11 -2.42 0.54 3.41
N LEU A 12 -2.60 -0.29 4.43
CA LEU A 12 -3.53 -1.42 4.37
C LEU A 12 -4.96 -0.98 4.04
N ILE A 13 -5.49 0.05 4.71
CA ILE A 13 -6.85 0.55 4.50
C ILE A 13 -6.99 1.18 3.10
N GLN A 14 -6.04 2.01 2.70
CA GLN A 14 -6.03 2.70 1.41
C GLN A 14 -6.08 1.69 0.26
N TYR A 15 -5.21 0.68 0.30
CA TYR A 15 -5.16 -0.32 -0.77
C TYR A 15 -6.32 -1.31 -0.70
N PHE A 16 -6.90 -1.55 0.47
CA PHE A 16 -8.19 -2.25 0.59
C PHE A 16 -9.31 -1.51 -0.15
N LEU A 17 -9.48 -0.21 0.09
CA LEU A 17 -10.50 0.59 -0.57
C LEU A 17 -10.25 0.66 -2.09
N LEU A 18 -8.99 0.82 -2.51
CA LEU A 18 -8.62 0.79 -3.92
C LEU A 18 -8.98 -0.56 -4.57
N GLY A 19 -8.64 -1.69 -3.95
CA GLY A 19 -8.98 -3.01 -4.48
C GLY A 19 -10.47 -3.33 -4.47
N ARG A 20 -11.21 -2.76 -3.50
CA ARG A 20 -12.65 -2.99 -3.36
C ARG A 20 -13.48 -2.20 -4.36
N TYR A 21 -13.11 -0.96 -4.64
CA TYR A 21 -13.97 0.00 -5.34
C TYR A 21 -13.38 0.57 -6.64
N VAL A 22 -12.06 0.67 -6.76
CA VAL A 22 -11.43 1.47 -7.84
C VAL A 22 -10.70 0.59 -8.86
N LEU A 23 -9.81 -0.28 -8.37
CA LEU A 23 -8.83 -0.98 -9.19
C LEU A 23 -9.10 -2.49 -9.16
N SER A 24 -9.14 -3.10 -10.36
CA SER A 24 -9.22 -4.55 -10.53
C SER A 24 -7.90 -5.18 -11.00
N SER A 25 -6.96 -4.38 -11.52
CA SER A 25 -5.71 -4.85 -12.10
C SER A 25 -4.56 -4.79 -11.10
N TRP A 26 -3.94 -5.94 -10.85
CA TRP A 26 -2.70 -6.03 -10.06
C TRP A 26 -1.54 -5.26 -10.69
N LYS A 27 -1.51 -5.12 -12.03
CA LYS A 27 -0.45 -4.35 -12.71
C LYS A 27 -0.50 -2.87 -12.34
N ILE A 28 -1.69 -2.27 -12.37
CA ILE A 28 -1.88 -0.85 -12.01
C ILE A 28 -1.60 -0.65 -10.52
N PHE A 29 -2.03 -1.60 -9.67
CA PHE A 29 -1.70 -1.60 -8.26
C PHE A 29 -0.19 -1.52 -8.01
N PHE A 30 0.63 -2.37 -8.66
CA PHE A 30 2.08 -2.37 -8.43
C PHE A 30 2.74 -1.07 -8.89
N VAL A 31 2.28 -0.47 -9.99
CA VAL A 31 2.79 0.84 -10.44
C VAL A 31 2.54 1.91 -9.38
N ILE A 32 1.35 1.94 -8.78
CA ILE A 32 0.98 2.93 -7.76
C ILE A 32 1.70 2.64 -6.44
N SER A 33 1.70 1.39 -5.98
CA SER A 33 2.33 0.94 -4.73
C SER A 33 3.84 1.21 -4.74
N ILE A 34 4.54 0.74 -5.76
CA ILE A 34 5.99 0.93 -5.87
C ILE A 34 6.31 2.40 -6.19
N GLY A 35 5.51 3.05 -7.04
CA GLY A 35 5.68 4.46 -7.37
C GLY A 35 5.58 5.38 -6.15
N TRP A 36 4.73 5.04 -5.19
CA TRP A 36 4.62 5.77 -3.92
C TRP A 36 5.89 5.66 -3.09
N GLU A 37 6.42 4.44 -2.90
CA GLU A 37 7.70 4.23 -2.20
C GLU A 37 8.87 4.99 -2.84
N PHE A 38 8.94 5.05 -4.17
CA PHE A 38 9.95 5.83 -4.88
C PHE A 38 9.75 7.34 -4.72
N LEU A 39 8.51 7.81 -4.69
CA LEU A 39 8.20 9.22 -4.47
C LEU A 39 8.70 9.66 -3.08
N GLU A 40 8.50 8.83 -2.06
CA GLU A 40 8.98 9.09 -0.72
C GLU A 40 10.52 9.24 -0.64
N LEU A 41 11.29 8.55 -1.48
CA LEU A 41 12.75 8.74 -1.52
C LEU A 41 13.17 10.16 -1.93
N ILE A 42 12.28 10.89 -2.62
CA ILE A 42 12.55 12.23 -3.16
C ILE A 42 11.89 13.30 -2.28
N LEU A 43 10.87 12.94 -1.49
CA LEU A 43 10.15 13.88 -0.65
C LEU A 43 10.94 14.22 0.63
N PRO A 44 11.19 15.51 0.92
CA PRO A 44 11.94 15.93 2.10
C PRO A 44 11.03 16.01 3.33
N TYR A 45 10.22 14.98 3.59
CA TYR A 45 9.33 14.92 4.75
C TYR A 45 9.85 13.91 5.77
N GLU A 46 9.68 14.20 7.06
CA GLU A 46 10.18 13.32 8.13
C GLU A 46 9.55 11.92 8.10
N PHE A 47 8.31 11.80 7.62
CA PHE A 47 7.64 10.51 7.44
C PHE A 47 8.22 9.68 6.27
N ALA A 48 8.96 10.32 5.35
CA ALA A 48 9.56 9.66 4.20
C ALA A 48 10.97 9.13 4.50
N VAL A 49 11.58 9.63 5.58
CA VAL A 49 12.87 9.16 6.09
C VAL A 49 12.63 7.93 6.95
N GLU A 50 12.54 6.77 6.33
CA GLU A 50 12.32 5.50 7.04
C GLU A 50 13.39 4.46 6.68
N ILE A 51 13.52 3.42 7.52
CA ILE A 51 14.41 2.31 7.19
C ILE A 51 13.80 1.56 6.00
N TRP A 52 14.64 1.10 5.07
CA TRP A 52 14.23 0.25 3.94
C TRP A 52 13.33 -0.93 4.30
N ALA A 53 13.46 -1.47 5.53
CA ALA A 53 12.60 -2.53 6.04
C ALA A 53 11.13 -2.10 6.21
N ASN A 54 10.87 -0.83 6.53
CA ASN A 54 9.52 -0.27 6.63
C ASN A 54 8.89 -0.16 5.23
N LYS A 55 9.60 0.42 4.26
CA LYS A 55 9.17 0.47 2.85
C LYS A 55 8.79 -0.90 2.28
N PHE A 56 9.56 -1.94 2.62
CA PHE A 56 9.21 -3.31 2.25
C PHE A 56 7.94 -3.80 2.94
N ALA A 57 7.79 -3.53 4.25
CA ALA A 57 6.59 -3.86 5.00
C ALA A 57 5.36 -3.14 4.40
N ASP A 58 5.47 -1.86 4.05
CA ASP A 58 4.38 -1.08 3.46
C ASP A 58 3.93 -1.67 2.13
N VAL A 59 4.84 -2.11 1.25
CA VAL A 59 4.46 -2.85 0.03
C VAL A 59 3.72 -4.15 0.35
N VAL A 60 4.11 -4.88 1.40
CA VAL A 60 3.40 -6.09 1.87
C VAL A 60 1.99 -5.74 2.37
N PHE A 61 1.84 -4.69 3.17
CA PHE A 61 0.55 -4.19 3.65
C PHE A 61 -0.34 -3.70 2.50
N ASN A 62 0.24 -3.02 1.50
CA ASN A 62 -0.44 -2.62 0.27
C ASN A 62 -1.00 -3.85 -0.46
N CYS A 63 -0.21 -4.93 -0.59
CA CYS A 63 -0.63 -6.16 -1.24
C CYS A 63 -1.77 -6.86 -0.48
N LEU A 64 -1.65 -6.95 0.85
CA LEU A 64 -2.68 -7.52 1.70
C LEU A 64 -3.99 -6.75 1.60
N GLY A 65 -3.95 -5.42 1.73
CA GLY A 65 -5.10 -4.55 1.58
C GLY A 65 -5.78 -4.77 0.24
N PHE A 66 -5.02 -4.64 -0.86
CA PHE A 66 -5.55 -4.79 -2.22
C PHE A 66 -6.16 -6.16 -2.50
N TYR A 67 -5.51 -7.24 -2.05
CA TYR A 67 -6.04 -8.59 -2.18
C TYR A 67 -7.37 -8.76 -1.45
N LEU A 68 -7.44 -8.33 -0.18
CA LEU A 68 -8.65 -8.41 0.63
C LEU A 68 -9.79 -7.58 0.02
N GLY A 69 -9.49 -6.38 -0.46
CA GLY A 69 -10.45 -5.51 -1.13
C GLY A 69 -11.02 -6.17 -2.39
N LYS A 70 -10.15 -6.72 -3.24
CA LYS A 70 -10.58 -7.47 -4.43
C LYS A 70 -11.38 -8.73 -4.09
N SER A 71 -10.97 -9.52 -3.11
CA SER A 71 -11.67 -10.74 -2.72
C SER A 71 -13.07 -10.45 -2.14
N SER A 72 -13.22 -9.36 -1.38
CA SER A 72 -14.52 -8.91 -0.88
C SER A 72 -15.49 -8.53 -1.99
N ARG A 73 -14.99 -8.06 -3.15
CA ARG A 73 -15.84 -7.79 -4.32
C ARG A 73 -16.41 -9.08 -4.92
N THR A 74 -15.62 -10.15 -5.00
CA THR A 74 -16.05 -11.43 -5.60
C THR A 74 -17.10 -12.16 -4.77
N LYS A 75 -17.14 -11.95 -3.45
CA LYS A 75 -18.15 -12.56 -2.57
C LYS A 75 -19.55 -11.91 -2.67
N ASN A 76 -19.66 -10.76 -3.34
CA ASN A 76 -20.90 -10.02 -3.52
C ASN A 76 -21.46 -10.12 -4.96
N SER A 77 -21.05 -11.12 -5.75
CA SER A 77 -21.55 -11.43 -7.10
C SER A 77 -22.04 -12.87 -7.15
#